data_AF-A0A7I7QTK9-F1
#
_entry.id   AF-A0A7I7QTK9-F1
#
_cell.length_a   1.000
_cell.length_b   1.000
_cell.length_c   1.000
_cell.angle_alpha   90.00
_cell.angle_beta   90.00
_cell.angle_gamma   90.00
#
_symmetry.space_group_name_H-M   'P 1'
#
loop_
_entity.id
_entity.type
_entity.pdbx_description
1 polymer ?
#
loop_
_entity_poly.entity_id
_entity_poly.type
_entity_poly.pdbx_seq_one_letter_code
_entity_poly.pdbx_strand_id
1 'polypeptide(L)'
;MSKWLLRGLVFAALMVVVRLLQGALINAFETQALLISIALVVLFAIGALIWGFSDGRSDARAQADPDRRSDLAMTWLLAGLFAGVVSGFVSWFISLFYDNLYAESILNELTTFAAFTALVTFVFAILGVAVGRFLVDRKAPPYKRRTEDDERADTDVFAAVGARDYPEDANEREGVESARTESVTSTVTQPRTAEESGAEPTTDKGYRQP
;
A
#
# COMPACT_ATOMS: atom_id res chain seq x y z
N MET A 1 -3.67 11.84 16.89
CA MET A 1 -4.44 12.04 15.65
C MET A 1 -3.94 13.16 14.74
N SER A 2 -2.88 13.90 15.09
CA SER A 2 -2.39 15.09 14.35
C SER A 2 -1.25 14.86 13.35
N LYS A 3 -0.73 13.62 13.23
CA LYS A 3 0.48 13.34 12.43
C LYS A 3 0.30 13.58 10.92
N TRP A 4 -0.88 13.28 10.38
CA TRP A 4 -1.24 13.53 8.97
C TRP A 4 -1.43 15.03 8.69
N LEU A 5 -2.07 15.75 9.61
CA LEU A 5 -2.35 17.19 9.50
C LEU A 5 -1.06 18.01 9.47
N LEU A 6 -0.08 17.69 10.32
CA LEU A 6 1.21 18.37 10.31
C LEU A 6 1.94 18.19 8.97
N ARG A 7 1.96 16.97 8.43
CA ARG A 7 2.59 16.67 7.13
C ARG A 7 1.89 17.42 6.01
N GLY A 8 0.57 17.34 5.96
CA GLY A 8 -0.24 18.05 4.98
C GLY A 8 -0.03 19.57 5.04
N LEU A 9 0.02 20.15 6.25
CA LEU A 9 0.26 21.57 6.43
C LEU A 9 1.67 22.00 5.98
N VAL A 10 2.70 21.23 6.31
CA VAL A 10 4.07 21.52 5.86
C VAL A 10 4.17 21.46 4.34
N PHE A 11 3.59 20.44 3.69
CA PHE A 11 3.57 20.36 2.22
C PHE A 11 2.68 21.44 1.59
N ALA A 12 1.59 21.85 2.24
CA ALA A 12 0.77 22.97 1.78
C ALA A 12 1.60 24.26 1.75
N ALA A 13 2.24 24.60 2.87
CA ALA A 13 3.08 25.79 2.98
C ALA A 13 4.26 25.75 2.00
N LEU A 14 4.91 24.59 1.89
CA LEU A 14 6.02 24.40 0.97
C LEU A 14 5.57 24.55 -0.49
N MET A 15 4.40 24.02 -0.86
CA MET A 15 3.84 24.18 -2.20
C MET A 15 3.53 25.64 -2.52
N VAL A 16 2.98 26.40 -1.57
CA VAL A 16 2.75 27.85 -1.73
C VAL A 16 4.07 28.57 -2.01
N VAL A 17 5.13 28.28 -1.25
CA VAL A 17 6.46 28.86 -1.46
C VAL A 17 7.02 28.48 -2.82
N VAL A 18 6.94 27.21 -3.21
CA VAL A 18 7.37 26.72 -4.52
C VAL A 18 6.68 27.50 -5.64
N ARG A 19 5.39 27.78 -5.51
CA ARG A 19 4.63 28.54 -6.51
C ARG A 19 5.01 30.01 -6.57
N LEU A 20 5.25 30.64 -5.43
CA LEU A 20 5.76 32.02 -5.39
C LEU A 20 7.12 32.12 -6.08
N LEU A 21 8.01 31.17 -5.80
CA LEU A 21 9.32 31.07 -6.45
C LEU A 21 9.17 30.79 -7.94
N GLN A 22 8.28 29.89 -8.33
CA GLN A 22 8.02 29.57 -9.74
C GLN A 22 7.56 30.82 -10.50
N GLY A 23 6.59 31.57 -9.98
CA GLY A 23 6.11 32.81 -10.61
C GLY A 23 7.22 33.86 -10.73
N ALA A 24 8.00 34.08 -9.68
CA ALA A 24 9.10 35.04 -9.69
C ALA A 24 10.23 34.65 -10.66
N LEU A 25 10.64 33.38 -10.68
CA LEU A 25 11.72 32.90 -11.54
C LEU A 25 11.31 32.84 -13.01
N ILE A 26 10.07 32.42 -13.31
CA ILE A 26 9.55 32.40 -14.69
C ILE A 26 9.49 33.83 -15.24
N ASN A 27 9.02 34.78 -14.43
CA ASN A 27 8.97 36.19 -14.84
C ASN A 27 10.38 36.78 -15.12
N ALA A 28 11.40 36.33 -14.39
CA ALA A 28 12.79 36.78 -14.61
C ALA A 28 13.50 36.06 -15.77
N PHE A 29 13.18 34.78 -16.02
CA PHE A 29 13.86 33.90 -16.97
C PHE A 29 12.87 33.14 -17.87
N GLU A 30 12.06 33.89 -18.63
CA GLU A 30 10.95 33.34 -19.42
C GLU A 30 11.37 32.24 -20.41
N THR A 31 12.56 32.37 -21.02
CA THR A 31 13.10 31.37 -21.97
C THR A 31 13.36 30.00 -21.35
N GLN A 32 13.45 29.90 -20.03
CA GLN A 32 13.71 28.66 -19.28
C GLN A 32 12.51 28.24 -18.42
N ALA A 33 11.32 28.80 -18.64
CA ALA A 33 10.15 28.59 -17.79
C ALA A 33 9.80 27.11 -17.57
N LEU A 34 9.94 26.28 -18.62
CA LEU A 34 9.70 24.84 -18.55
C LEU A 34 10.72 24.14 -17.62
N LEU A 35 12.01 24.45 -17.77
CA LEU A 35 13.08 23.85 -16.96
C LEU A 35 12.92 24.22 -15.48
N ILE A 36 12.60 25.48 -15.20
CA ILE A 36 12.36 25.98 -13.84
C ILE A 36 11.19 25.23 -13.20
N SER A 37 10.07 25.08 -13.94
CA SER A 37 8.89 24.37 -13.45
C SER A 37 9.18 22.91 -13.14
N ILE A 38 9.84 22.19 -14.06
CA ILE A 38 10.22 20.79 -13.85
C ILE A 38 11.17 20.66 -12.66
N ALA A 39 12.19 21.51 -12.56
CA ALA A 39 13.16 21.47 -11.47
C ALA A 39 12.49 21.66 -10.11
N LEU A 40 11.59 22.63 -9.98
CA LEU A 40 10.86 22.89 -8.74
C LEU A 40 9.93 21.74 -8.34
N VAL A 41 9.22 21.14 -9.30
CA VAL A 41 8.38 19.95 -9.06
C VAL A 41 9.24 18.77 -8.62
N VAL A 42 10.40 18.55 -9.25
CA VAL A 42 11.33 17.48 -8.87
C VAL A 42 11.87 17.71 -7.45
N LEU A 43 12.25 18.94 -7.09
CA LEU A 43 12.69 19.26 -5.73
C LEU A 43 11.59 19.01 -4.70
N PHE A 44 10.35 19.40 -5.00
CA PHE A 44 9.19 19.11 -4.17
C PHE A 44 8.98 17.59 -4.00
N ALA A 45 9.04 16.83 -5.10
CA ALA A 45 8.92 15.38 -5.11
C ALA A 45 10.03 14.70 -4.29
N ILE A 46 11.27 15.19 -4.36
CA ILE A 46 12.39 14.71 -3.55
C ILE A 46 12.11 14.95 -2.06
N GLY A 47 11.57 16.11 -1.68
CA GLY A 47 11.15 16.39 -0.31
C GLY A 47 10.11 15.38 0.19
N ALA A 48 9.10 15.08 -0.62
CA ALA A 48 8.09 14.05 -0.34
C ALA A 48 8.72 12.65 -0.21
N LEU A 49 9.61 12.28 -1.13
CA LEU A 49 10.34 11.00 -1.11
C LEU A 49 11.16 10.83 0.17
N ILE A 50 11.95 11.83 0.56
CA ILE A 50 12.85 11.75 1.72
C ILE A 50 12.03 11.59 3.00
N TRP A 51 10.94 12.34 3.15
CA TRP A 51 10.10 12.23 4.32
C TRP A 51 9.35 10.89 4.34
N GLY A 52 8.73 10.50 3.22
CA GLY A 52 8.11 9.18 3.09
C GLY A 52 9.07 8.04 3.41
N PHE A 53 10.32 8.14 2.96
CA PHE A 53 11.38 7.20 3.27
C PHE A 53 11.73 7.12 4.75
N SER A 54 11.88 8.27 5.41
CA SER A 54 12.08 8.35 6.85
C SER A 54 10.92 7.71 7.62
N ASP A 55 9.68 7.99 7.20
CA ASP A 55 8.46 7.42 7.77
C ASP A 55 8.42 5.89 7.61
N GLY A 56 8.62 5.36 6.40
CA GLY A 56 8.57 3.91 6.15
C GLY A 56 9.66 3.15 6.90
N ARG A 57 10.86 3.73 7.01
CA ARG A 57 11.94 3.17 7.83
C ARG A 57 11.60 3.20 9.32
N SER A 58 11.01 4.29 9.81
CA SER A 58 10.63 4.42 11.22
C SER A 58 9.54 3.41 11.60
N ASP A 59 8.56 3.19 10.72
CA ASP A 59 7.47 2.24 10.90
C ASP A 59 7.97 0.80 10.88
N ALA A 60 8.84 0.44 9.93
CA ALA A 60 9.43 -0.90 9.86
C ALA A 60 10.36 -1.23 11.06
N ARG A 61 11.00 -0.22 11.67
CA ARG A 61 11.79 -0.40 12.89
C ARG A 61 10.94 -0.53 14.15
N ALA A 62 9.82 0.19 14.21
CA ALA A 62 8.93 0.15 15.35
C ALA A 62 8.10 -1.15 15.39
N GLN A 63 7.81 -1.74 14.24
CA GLN A 63 6.93 -2.91 14.11
C GLN A 63 7.57 -3.96 13.19
N ALA A 64 8.13 -5.00 13.80
CA ALA A 64 8.75 -6.12 13.10
C ALA A 64 7.71 -7.00 12.36
N ASP A 65 6.48 -7.07 12.88
CA ASP A 65 5.38 -7.80 12.26
C ASP A 65 4.75 -6.98 11.11
N PRO A 66 4.78 -7.46 9.85
CA PRO A 66 4.19 -6.78 8.70
C PRO A 66 2.70 -6.49 8.85
N ASP A 67 1.95 -7.38 9.50
CA ASP A 67 0.49 -7.34 9.56
C ASP A 67 -0.02 -6.28 10.56
N ARG A 68 0.85 -5.77 11.45
CA ARG A 68 0.53 -4.73 12.44
C ARG A 68 0.92 -3.31 12.01
N ARG A 69 1.56 -3.16 10.85
CA ARG A 69 2.10 -1.88 10.39
C ARG A 69 1.03 -0.81 10.25
N SER A 70 1.44 0.44 10.47
CA SER A 70 0.52 1.56 10.34
C SER A 70 0.10 1.79 8.88
N ASP A 71 -1.15 2.20 8.67
CA ASP A 71 -1.65 2.60 7.36
C ASP A 71 -1.10 3.99 6.98
N LEU A 72 0.14 3.97 6.50
CA LEU A 72 0.82 5.13 5.94
C LEU A 72 0.22 5.54 4.59
N ALA A 73 -0.46 4.65 3.87
CA ALA A 73 -1.10 4.97 2.59
C ALA A 73 -2.22 5.97 2.80
N MET A 74 -3.15 5.67 3.71
CA MET A 74 -4.23 6.59 4.04
C MET A 74 -3.68 7.91 4.61
N THR A 75 -2.66 7.84 5.46
CA THR A 75 -2.02 9.03 6.06
C THR A 75 -1.46 9.99 5.00
N TRP A 76 -0.72 9.45 4.02
CA TRP A 76 -0.11 10.26 2.95
C TRP A 76 -1.11 10.71 1.90
N LEU A 77 -2.17 9.92 1.66
CA LEU A 77 -3.26 10.31 0.76
C LEU A 77 -4.02 11.52 1.31
N LEU A 78 -4.43 11.47 2.58
CA LEU A 78 -5.12 12.61 3.21
C LEU A 78 -4.19 13.82 3.34
N ALA A 79 -2.91 13.62 3.65
CA ALA A 79 -1.94 14.70 3.72
C ALA A 79 -1.73 15.39 2.36
N GLY A 80 -1.58 14.62 1.28
CA GLY A 80 -1.45 15.15 -0.08
C GLY A 80 -2.70 15.89 -0.55
N LEU A 81 -3.88 15.32 -0.30
CA LEU A 81 -5.15 15.96 -0.62
C LEU A 81 -5.34 17.29 0.12
N PHE A 82 -5.09 17.29 1.44
CA PHE A 82 -5.14 18.50 2.25
C PHE A 82 -4.12 19.53 1.77
N ALA A 83 -2.89 19.11 1.46
CA ALA A 83 -1.86 19.98 0.94
C ALA A 83 -2.27 20.63 -0.40
N GLY A 84 -2.83 19.85 -1.32
CA GLY A 84 -3.30 20.36 -2.61
C GLY A 84 -4.41 21.39 -2.48
N VAL A 85 -5.46 21.08 -1.71
CA VAL A 85 -6.60 21.99 -1.53
C VAL A 85 -6.19 23.28 -0.81
N VAL A 86 -5.45 23.16 0.30
CA VAL A 86 -5.04 24.33 1.09
C VAL A 86 -4.05 25.19 0.30
N SER A 87 -3.08 24.60 -0.38
CA SER A 87 -2.13 25.37 -1.18
C SER A 87 -2.80 26.04 -2.38
N GLY A 88 -3.69 25.37 -3.09
CA GLY A 88 -4.47 25.95 -4.18
C GLY A 88 -5.32 27.13 -3.71
N PHE A 89 -6.04 26.96 -2.59
CA PHE A 89 -6.83 28.04 -2.01
C PHE A 89 -5.99 29.24 -1.57
N VAL A 90 -4.85 28.99 -0.90
CA VAL A 90 -3.94 30.06 -0.46
C VAL A 90 -3.29 30.77 -1.64
N SER A 91 -2.83 30.04 -2.68
CA SER A 91 -2.27 30.63 -3.89
C SER A 91 -3.29 31.48 -4.63
N TRP A 92 -4.52 31.01 -4.78
CA TRP A 92 -5.62 31.81 -5.33
C TRP A 92 -5.88 33.07 -4.49
N PHE A 93 -5.88 32.96 -3.16
CA PHE A 93 -6.07 34.12 -2.29
C PHE A 93 -4.95 35.16 -2.46
N ILE A 94 -3.70 34.71 -2.63
CA ILE A 94 -2.55 35.59 -2.88
C ILE A 94 -2.66 36.27 -4.25
N SER A 95 -3.15 35.59 -5.28
CA SER A 95 -3.26 36.17 -6.62
C SER A 95 -4.25 37.34 -6.70
N LEU A 96 -5.22 37.43 -5.78
CA LEU A 96 -6.11 38.59 -5.66
C LEU A 96 -5.37 39.90 -5.35
N PHE A 97 -4.17 39.81 -4.78
CA PHE A 97 -3.35 40.98 -4.39
C PHE A 97 -2.05 41.10 -5.21
N TYR A 98 -1.69 40.07 -5.98
CA TYR A 98 -0.45 39.98 -6.75
C TYR A 98 -0.69 39.39 -8.15
N ASP A 99 -0.74 40.27 -9.16
CA ASP A 99 -0.95 39.90 -10.57
C ASP A 99 0.19 39.07 -11.19
N ASN A 100 1.40 39.12 -10.60
CA ASN A 100 2.52 38.28 -11.02
C ASN A 100 2.38 36.81 -10.63
N LEU A 101 1.36 36.46 -9.83
CA LEU A 101 1.02 35.06 -9.60
C LEU A 101 0.16 34.58 -10.78
N TYR A 102 0.72 33.71 -11.63
CA TYR A 102 -0.03 32.94 -12.64
C TYR A 102 -0.96 31.95 -11.95
N ALA A 103 -2.00 32.46 -11.28
CA ALA A 103 -3.09 31.67 -10.76
C ALA A 103 -4.29 31.85 -11.67
N GLU A 104 -4.87 30.74 -12.13
CA GLU A 104 -6.05 30.78 -12.99
C GLU A 104 -7.32 31.01 -12.15
N SER A 105 -8.48 30.67 -12.71
CA SER A 105 -9.74 30.53 -11.99
C SER A 105 -9.58 29.70 -10.71
N ILE A 106 -10.29 30.09 -9.64
CA ILE A 106 -10.34 29.34 -8.37
C ILE A 106 -10.68 27.86 -8.58
N LEU A 107 -11.50 27.53 -9.58
CA LEU A 107 -11.87 26.17 -9.90
C LEU A 107 -10.68 25.36 -10.39
N ASN A 108 -9.82 25.93 -11.24
CA ASN A 108 -8.63 25.23 -11.77
C ASN A 108 -7.55 25.05 -10.69
N GLU A 109 -7.41 26.02 -9.79
CA GLU A 109 -6.51 25.92 -8.64
C GLU A 109 -6.94 24.80 -7.67
N LEU A 110 -8.24 24.73 -7.36
CA LEU A 110 -8.77 23.79 -6.38
C LEU A 110 -9.01 22.37 -6.93
N THR A 111 -8.94 22.19 -8.25
CA THR A 111 -9.14 20.88 -8.90
C THR A 111 -7.85 20.37 -9.53
N THR A 112 -7.41 20.98 -10.63
CA THR A 112 -6.24 20.52 -11.41
C THR A 112 -4.97 20.60 -10.59
N PHE A 113 -4.66 21.76 -10.03
CA PHE A 113 -3.44 21.94 -9.26
C PHE A 113 -3.48 21.24 -7.90
N ALA A 114 -4.64 21.24 -7.24
CA ALA A 114 -4.83 20.47 -6.03
C ALA A 114 -4.64 18.96 -6.27
N ALA A 115 -5.24 18.41 -7.34
CA ALA A 115 -5.09 16.99 -7.70
C ALA A 115 -3.66 16.65 -8.12
N PHE A 116 -3.01 17.51 -8.89
CA PHE A 116 -1.60 17.34 -9.26
C PHE A 116 -0.69 17.31 -8.03
N THR A 117 -0.85 18.28 -7.12
CA THR A 117 -0.08 18.35 -5.88
C THR A 117 -0.34 17.12 -5.02
N ALA A 118 -1.60 16.73 -4.85
CA ALA A 118 -1.98 15.55 -4.10
C ALA A 118 -1.36 14.28 -4.69
N LEU A 119 -1.39 14.12 -6.01
CA LEU A 119 -0.82 12.97 -6.72
C LEU A 119 0.69 12.91 -6.54
N VAL A 120 1.39 14.02 -6.77
CA VAL A 120 2.85 14.11 -6.61
C VAL A 120 3.22 13.79 -5.16
N THR A 121 2.63 14.45 -4.17
CA THR A 121 2.91 14.17 -2.76
C THR A 121 2.65 12.71 -2.41
N PHE A 122 1.51 12.16 -2.82
CA PHE A 122 1.12 10.79 -2.51
C PHE A 122 2.07 9.77 -3.13
N VAL A 123 2.28 9.81 -4.45
CA VAL A 123 3.08 8.81 -5.17
C VAL A 123 4.52 8.81 -4.68
N PHE A 124 5.13 9.98 -4.57
CA PHE A 124 6.53 10.09 -4.16
C PHE A 124 6.71 9.74 -2.68
N ALA A 125 5.79 10.13 -1.81
CA ALA A 125 5.88 9.73 -0.41
C ALA A 125 5.70 8.21 -0.24
N ILE A 126 4.74 7.59 -0.93
CA ILE A 126 4.50 6.14 -0.83
C ILE A 126 5.65 5.34 -1.43
N LEU A 127 6.23 5.80 -2.54
CA LEU A 127 7.45 5.21 -3.08
C LEU A 127 8.58 5.27 -2.05
N GLY A 128 8.75 6.43 -1.39
CA GLY A 128 9.69 6.58 -0.28
C GLY A 128 9.43 5.59 0.85
N VAL A 129 8.18 5.50 1.32
CA VAL A 129 7.75 4.57 2.39
C VAL A 129 8.06 3.12 2.01
N ALA A 130 7.72 2.71 0.79
CA ALA A 130 7.95 1.35 0.30
C ALA A 130 9.45 1.01 0.28
N VAL A 131 10.28 1.91 -0.25
CA VAL A 131 11.75 1.75 -0.25
C VAL A 131 12.30 1.72 1.18
N GLY A 132 11.75 2.56 2.07
CA GLY A 132 12.12 2.60 3.49
C GLY A 132 11.85 1.29 4.21
N ARG A 133 10.66 0.71 4.00
CA ARG A 133 10.27 -0.60 4.53
C ARG A 133 11.14 -1.72 3.96
N PHE A 134 11.33 -1.74 2.63
CA PHE A 134 12.13 -2.75 1.94
C PHE A 134 13.59 -2.83 2.44
N LEU A 135 14.23 -1.69 2.68
CA LEU A 135 15.61 -1.66 3.18
C LEU A 135 15.75 -2.15 4.62
N VAL A 136 14.70 -2.04 5.44
CA VAL A 136 14.68 -2.55 6.82
C VAL A 136 14.38 -4.04 6.82
N ASP A 137 13.37 -4.47 6.05
CA ASP A 137 12.94 -5.87 5.96
C ASP A 137 14.04 -6.78 5.43
N ARG A 138 14.85 -6.31 4.48
CA ARG A 138 16.00 -7.05 3.97
C ARG A 138 17.07 -7.35 5.03
N LYS A 139 17.10 -6.60 6.14
CA LYS A 139 18.06 -6.77 7.24
C LYS A 139 17.47 -7.48 8.45
N ALA A 140 16.16 -7.72 8.45
CA ALA A 140 15.48 -8.36 9.57
C ALA A 140 15.66 -9.90 9.47
N PRO A 141 16.01 -10.60 10.57
CA PRO A 141 15.94 -12.05 10.61
C PRO A 141 14.49 -12.50 10.36
N PRO A 142 14.29 -13.67 9.73
CA PRO A 142 12.95 -14.15 9.38
C PRO A 142 12.06 -14.18 10.62
N TYR A 143 10.92 -13.48 10.54
CA TYR A 143 9.92 -13.46 11.59
C TYR A 143 9.44 -14.90 11.83
N LYS A 144 9.83 -15.49 12.96
CA LYS A 144 9.16 -16.69 13.47
C LYS A 144 7.77 -16.22 13.90
N ARG A 145 6.79 -16.35 13.00
CA ARG A 145 5.38 -16.35 13.37
C ARG A 145 5.27 -17.39 14.48
N ARG A 146 4.95 -16.97 15.70
CA ARG A 146 4.62 -17.90 16.79
C ARG A 146 3.40 -18.65 16.28
N THR A 147 3.61 -19.81 15.67
CA THR A 147 2.53 -20.68 15.25
C THR A 147 1.76 -20.97 16.53
N GLU A 148 0.44 -20.80 16.47
CA GLU A 148 -0.48 -21.17 17.56
C GLU A 148 -0.32 -22.64 17.99
N ASP A 149 0.48 -23.46 17.30
CA ASP A 149 0.88 -24.81 17.70
C ASP A 149 1.67 -24.84 19.02
N ASP A 150 2.53 -23.87 19.30
CA ASP A 150 3.30 -23.86 20.56
C ASP A 150 2.39 -23.53 21.76
N GLU A 151 1.33 -22.74 21.55
CA GLU A 151 0.34 -22.40 22.59
C GLU A 151 -0.78 -23.46 22.68
N ARG A 152 -1.11 -24.13 21.56
CA ARG A 152 -1.99 -25.31 21.54
C ARG A 152 -1.33 -26.51 22.23
N ALA A 153 -0.03 -26.73 22.11
CA ALA A 153 0.65 -27.83 22.80
C ALA A 153 0.52 -27.76 24.34
N ASP A 154 0.53 -26.56 24.90
CA ASP A 154 0.36 -26.34 26.35
C ASP A 154 -1.11 -26.37 26.82
N THR A 155 -2.06 -26.20 25.89
CA THR A 155 -3.51 -26.18 26.20
C THR A 155 -4.24 -27.45 25.76
N ASP A 156 -3.60 -28.29 24.95
CA ASP A 156 -4.16 -29.54 24.45
C ASP A 156 -3.98 -30.66 25.49
N VAL A 157 -5.03 -30.85 26.28
CA VAL A 157 -5.13 -31.90 27.31
C VAL A 157 -4.91 -33.30 26.71
N PHE A 158 -5.16 -33.50 25.41
CA PHE A 158 -4.99 -34.80 24.74
C PHE A 158 -3.52 -35.12 24.44
N ALA A 159 -2.68 -34.12 24.20
CA ALA A 159 -1.23 -34.30 24.07
C ALA A 159 -0.59 -34.67 25.42
N ALA A 160 -1.10 -34.10 26.52
CA ALA A 160 -0.62 -34.38 27.88
C ALA A 160 -0.96 -35.81 28.38
N VAL A 161 -2.02 -36.44 27.85
CA VAL A 161 -2.42 -37.81 28.22
C VAL A 161 -1.65 -38.87 27.42
N GLY A 162 -1.36 -38.63 26.14
CA GLY A 162 -0.59 -39.57 25.31
C GLY A 162 0.86 -39.78 25.74
N ALA A 163 1.44 -38.81 26.46
CA ALA A 163 2.81 -38.89 26.96
C ALA A 163 2.95 -39.70 28.28
N ARG A 164 1.85 -40.13 28.90
CA ARG A 164 1.87 -40.74 30.25
C ARG A 164 1.68 -42.26 30.30
N ASP A 165 1.35 -42.92 29.19
CA ASP A 165 1.05 -44.35 29.19
C ASP A 165 1.88 -45.13 28.16
N TYR A 166 3.17 -45.32 28.42
CA TYR A 166 3.90 -46.52 28.01
C TYR A 166 4.99 -46.82 29.04
N PRO A 167 4.84 -47.85 29.90
CA PRO A 167 5.99 -48.40 30.60
C PRO A 167 6.95 -49.00 29.55
N GLU A 168 8.22 -48.61 29.62
CA GLU A 168 9.30 -49.32 28.95
C GLU A 168 9.56 -50.62 29.73
N ASP A 169 8.97 -51.72 29.27
CA ASP A 169 9.42 -53.06 29.61
C ASP A 169 10.21 -53.65 28.44
N ALA A 170 11.50 -53.84 28.72
CA ALA A 170 12.51 -54.37 27.85
C ALA A 170 12.27 -55.85 27.49
N ASN A 171 12.62 -56.19 26.24
CA ASN A 171 12.93 -57.51 25.72
C ASN A 171 11.82 -58.57 25.77
N GLU A 172 11.30 -58.96 24.60
CA GLU A 172 11.43 -60.34 24.07
C GLU A 172 10.83 -60.52 22.66
N ARG A 173 11.69 -61.03 21.75
CA ARG A 173 11.43 -62.05 20.71
C ARG A 173 10.72 -61.66 19.40
N GLU A 174 11.55 -61.66 18.35
CA GLU A 174 11.35 -62.36 17.07
C GLU A 174 9.95 -62.44 16.45
N GLY A 175 9.82 -61.72 15.32
CA GLY A 175 9.43 -62.35 14.05
C GLY A 175 7.94 -62.60 13.81
N VAL A 176 7.27 -61.64 13.17
CA VAL A 176 6.36 -61.95 12.05
C VAL A 176 6.53 -60.91 10.95
N GLU A 177 7.11 -61.40 9.87
CA GLU A 177 7.26 -60.81 8.55
C GLU A 177 5.90 -60.61 7.84
N SER A 178 5.87 -59.67 6.89
CA SER A 178 4.87 -59.51 5.83
C SER A 178 3.49 -58.97 6.20
N ALA A 179 3.32 -57.66 6.02
CA ALA A 179 2.28 -57.11 5.14
C ALA A 179 2.70 -55.73 4.61
N ARG A 180 3.50 -55.79 3.53
CA ARG A 180 3.51 -54.78 2.47
C ARG A 180 2.10 -54.71 1.86
N THR A 181 1.79 -53.60 1.21
CA THR A 181 0.54 -53.26 0.46
C THR A 181 -0.56 -52.71 1.40
N GLU A 182 -1.14 -51.50 1.26
CA GLU A 182 -1.51 -50.74 0.06
C GLU A 182 -1.65 -49.23 0.34
N SER A 183 -1.43 -48.47 -0.75
CA SER A 183 -2.15 -47.26 -1.17
C SER A 183 -2.12 -46.00 -0.30
N VAL A 184 -1.14 -45.17 -0.66
CA VAL A 184 -1.37 -43.75 -0.97
C VAL A 184 -2.72 -43.56 -1.67
N THR A 185 -3.64 -42.79 -1.08
CA THR A 185 -4.69 -42.08 -1.84
C THR A 185 -4.96 -40.74 -1.17
N SER A 186 -4.22 -39.75 -1.66
CA SER A 186 -4.68 -38.37 -1.77
C SER A 186 -5.96 -38.36 -2.60
N THR A 187 -7.05 -37.74 -2.12
CA THR A 187 -7.95 -36.86 -2.90
C THR A 187 -9.10 -36.43 -1.98
N VAL A 188 -8.98 -35.23 -1.44
CA VAL A 188 -10.13 -34.39 -1.06
C VAL A 188 -10.15 -33.27 -2.10
N THR A 189 -11.06 -33.35 -3.07
CA THR A 189 -11.45 -32.20 -3.89
C THR A 189 -12.96 -32.07 -3.87
N GLN A 190 -13.37 -30.87 -3.50
CA GLN A 190 -14.71 -30.32 -3.34
C GLN A 190 -15.53 -30.24 -4.64
N PRO A 191 -16.83 -29.87 -4.56
CA PRO A 191 -17.84 -30.12 -5.58
C PRO A 191 -17.95 -28.99 -6.62
N ARG A 192 -18.76 -29.28 -7.67
CA ARG A 192 -19.51 -28.36 -8.57
C ARG A 192 -18.99 -28.27 -10.01
N THR A 193 -19.61 -29.07 -10.88
CA THR A 193 -19.80 -28.70 -12.29
C THR A 193 -21.24 -29.06 -12.66
N ALA A 194 -22.04 -28.04 -12.97
CA ALA A 194 -23.37 -28.16 -13.53
C ALA A 194 -23.34 -27.46 -14.89
N GLU A 195 -23.26 -28.27 -15.94
CA GLU A 195 -23.40 -27.99 -17.38
C GLU A 195 -23.18 -29.39 -17.98
N GLU A 196 -24.05 -30.02 -18.77
CA GLU A 196 -24.86 -29.55 -19.87
C GLU A 196 -25.64 -30.78 -20.38
N SER A 197 -26.98 -30.74 -20.44
CA SER A 197 -27.75 -31.67 -21.30
C SER A 197 -29.18 -31.16 -21.46
N GLY A 198 -29.48 -30.61 -22.62
CA GLY A 198 -30.80 -30.11 -22.99
C GLY A 198 -30.80 -29.68 -24.46
N ALA A 199 -30.53 -30.63 -25.34
CA ALA A 199 -30.71 -30.44 -26.78
C ALA A 199 -32.15 -30.74 -27.16
N GLU A 200 -32.87 -29.75 -27.69
CA GLU A 200 -34.09 -29.94 -28.49
C GLU A 200 -33.95 -29.23 -29.85
N PRO A 201 -34.64 -29.70 -30.91
CA PRO A 201 -34.24 -29.47 -32.28
C PRO A 201 -34.94 -28.28 -32.98
N THR A 202 -34.23 -27.85 -34.01
CA THR A 202 -34.54 -26.97 -35.16
C THR A 202 -36.01 -26.71 -35.56
N THR A 203 -36.32 -25.45 -35.87
CA THR A 203 -37.13 -24.97 -37.03
C THR A 203 -37.01 -23.43 -37.07
N ASP A 204 -36.26 -22.84 -38.00
CA ASP A 204 -36.53 -22.55 -39.42
C ASP A 204 -37.55 -21.40 -39.68
N LYS A 205 -37.06 -20.41 -40.45
CA LYS A 205 -37.71 -19.22 -41.09
C LYS A 205 -38.22 -18.12 -40.14
N GLY A 206 -37.92 -16.83 -40.34
CA GLY A 206 -37.54 -16.11 -41.54
C GLY A 206 -38.48 -14.90 -41.70
N TYR A 207 -37.91 -13.69 -41.68
CA TYR A 207 -38.46 -12.39 -42.10
C TYR A 207 -39.61 -11.72 -41.29
N ARG A 208 -39.29 -10.56 -40.72
CA ARG A 208 -40.22 -9.42 -40.60
C ARG A 208 -39.47 -8.07 -40.61
N GLN A 209 -39.68 -7.29 -41.66
CA GLN A 209 -39.92 -5.84 -41.63
C GLN A 209 -40.73 -5.46 -42.88
N PRO A 210 -41.41 -4.31 -42.92
CA PRO A 210 -41.90 -3.48 -41.81
C PRO A 210 -43.39 -3.73 -41.48
#